data_AF-A0A2V8P3N9-F1
#
_entry.id   AF-A0A2V8P3N9-F1
#
_cell.length_a   1.000
_cell.length_b   1.000
_cell.length_c   1.000
_cell.angle_alpha   90.00
_cell.angle_beta   90.00
_cell.angle_gamma   90.00
#
_symmetry.space_group_name_H-M   'P 1'
#
loop_
_entity.id
_entity.type
_entity.pdbx_description
1 polymer ?
#
loop_
_entity_poly.entity_id
_entity_poly.type
_entity_poly.pdbx_seq_one_letter_code
_entity_poly.pdbx_strand_id
1 'polypeptide(L)'
;RHQIIEEWLGQPGLDRLGQKDWMREVEYAIAQLKRSFVADHVVLGGGNARFFDALPEGFERGDNRNAFRGGARLWEMDPRTRRKKWRVM
;
A
#
# COMPACT_ATOMS: atom_id res chain seq x y z
N ARG A 1 -7.87 -10.98 -23.76
CA ARG A 1 -7.61 -9.68 -23.08
C ARG A 1 -6.70 -9.97 -21.90
N HIS A 2 -5.56 -9.29 -21.78
CA HIS A 2 -4.75 -9.35 -20.56
C HIS A 2 -5.49 -8.56 -19.49
N GLN A 3 -5.87 -9.23 -18.40
CA GLN A 3 -6.37 -8.54 -17.22
C GLN A 3 -5.18 -8.23 -16.32
N ILE A 4 -5.08 -6.99 -15.88
CA ILE A 4 -4.06 -6.56 -14.92
C ILE A 4 -4.71 -6.22 -13.59
N ILE A 5 -3.91 -6.27 -12.52
CA ILE A 5 -4.37 -6.01 -11.16
C ILE A 5 -5.07 -4.65 -11.05
N GLU A 6 -4.58 -3.63 -11.75
CA GLU A 6 -5.14 -2.28 -11.73
C GLU A 6 -6.59 -2.19 -12.23
N GLU A 7 -7.01 -3.05 -13.15
CA GLU A 7 -8.41 -3.08 -13.64
C GLU A 7 -9.41 -3.57 -12.58
N TRP A 8 -8.91 -4.26 -11.55
CA TRP A 8 -9.72 -4.80 -10.45
C TRP A 8 -9.55 -4.01 -9.16
N LEU A 9 -8.31 -3.63 -8.82
CA LEU A 9 -8.00 -2.97 -7.55
C LEU A 9 -7.88 -1.45 -7.66
N GLY A 10 -7.76 -0.91 -8.88
CA GLY A 10 -7.74 0.53 -9.13
C GLY A 10 -9.14 1.16 -9.18
N GLN A 11 -9.18 2.44 -9.58
CA GLN A 11 -10.44 3.17 -9.77
C GLN A 11 -11.40 2.48 -10.76
N PRO A 12 -10.95 1.90 -11.90
CA PRO A 12 -11.86 1.20 -12.81
C PRO A 12 -12.58 0.02 -12.17
N GLY A 13 -11.89 -0.70 -11.29
CA GLY A 13 -12.48 -1.80 -10.53
C GLY A 13 -13.51 -1.31 -9.52
N LEU A 14 -13.21 -0.20 -8.83
CA LEU A 14 -14.14 0.45 -7.91
C LEU A 14 -15.41 0.91 -8.61
N ASP A 15 -15.29 1.57 -9.76
CA ASP A 15 -16.43 2.06 -10.54
C ASP A 15 -17.30 0.90 -11.07
N ARG A 16 -16.67 -0.22 -11.45
CA ARG A 16 -17.35 -1.40 -12.00
C ARG A 16 -18.05 -2.25 -10.94
N LEU A 17 -17.41 -2.49 -9.80
CA LEU A 17 -17.87 -3.41 -8.76
C LEU A 17 -18.69 -2.69 -7.67
N GLY A 18 -18.53 -1.38 -7.54
CA GLY A 18 -19.00 -0.63 -6.38
C GLY A 18 -18.15 -0.88 -5.14
N GLN A 19 -18.24 0.03 -4.17
CA GLN A 19 -17.31 0.10 -3.03
C GLN A 19 -17.24 -1.22 -2.23
N LYS A 20 -18.38 -1.84 -1.92
CA LYS A 20 -18.42 -3.04 -1.07
C LYS A 20 -17.68 -4.22 -1.69
N ASP A 21 -17.96 -4.52 -2.96
CA ASP A 21 -17.35 -5.67 -3.63
C ASP A 21 -15.90 -5.36 -4.03
N TRP A 22 -15.59 -4.12 -4.41
CA TRP A 22 -14.21 -3.68 -4.60
C TRP A 22 -13.35 -3.84 -3.33
N MET A 23 -13.87 -3.47 -2.15
CA MET A 23 -13.14 -3.64 -0.89
C MET A 23 -12.81 -5.11 -0.63
N ARG A 24 -13.74 -6.04 -0.94
CA ARG A 24 -13.51 -7.49 -0.81
C ARG A 24 -12.41 -7.99 -1.75
N GLU A 25 -12.39 -7.51 -2.99
CA GLU A 25 -11.33 -7.86 -3.95
C GLU A 25 -9.96 -7.33 -3.50
N VAL A 26 -9.91 -6.13 -2.95
CA VAL A 26 -8.69 -5.56 -2.37
C VAL A 26 -8.21 -6.40 -1.19
N GLU A 27 -9.08 -6.73 -0.24
CA GLU A 27 -8.75 -7.58 0.92
C GLU A 27 -8.22 -8.95 0.48
N TYR A 28 -8.88 -9.57 -0.50
CA TYR A 28 -8.42 -10.84 -1.07
C TYR A 28 -7.01 -10.70 -1.66
N ALA A 29 -6.79 -9.67 -2.48
CA ALA A 29 -5.51 -9.46 -3.15
C ALA A 29 -4.37 -9.16 -2.17
N ILE A 30 -4.56 -8.24 -1.22
CA ILE A 30 -3.52 -7.91 -0.23
C ILE A 30 -3.17 -9.11 0.66
N ALA A 31 -4.14 -9.98 0.96
CA ALA A 31 -3.87 -11.23 1.68
C ALA A 31 -3.01 -12.20 0.87
N GLN A 32 -3.23 -12.33 -0.44
CA GLN A 32 -2.36 -13.14 -1.30
C GLN A 32 -0.96 -12.51 -1.40
N LEU A 33 -0.86 -11.20 -1.60
CA LEU A 33 0.43 -10.52 -1.69
C LEU A 33 1.25 -10.66 -0.41
N LYS A 34 0.62 -10.50 0.77
CA LYS A 34 1.29 -10.71 2.06
C LYS A 34 1.96 -12.09 2.14
N ARG A 35 1.26 -13.14 1.72
CA ARG A 35 1.76 -14.53 1.70
C ARG A 35 2.87 -14.72 0.68
N SER A 36 2.66 -14.24 -0.55
CA SER A 36 3.62 -14.37 -1.65
C SER A 36 4.95 -13.70 -1.37
N PHE A 37 4.93 -12.56 -0.67
CA PHE A 37 6.14 -11.81 -0.30
C PHE A 37 6.67 -12.14 1.10
N VAL A 38 6.03 -13.07 1.83
CA VAL A 38 6.37 -13.41 3.23
C VAL A 38 6.49 -12.15 4.09
N ALA A 39 5.56 -11.22 3.90
CA ALA A 39 5.59 -9.94 4.59
C ALA A 39 4.99 -10.06 5.99
N ASP A 40 5.66 -9.48 7.00
CA ASP A 40 5.15 -9.46 8.38
C ASP A 40 3.84 -8.65 8.48
N HIS A 41 3.76 -7.53 7.77
CA HIS A 41 2.60 -6.66 7.68
C HIS A 41 2.50 -5.99 6.31
N VAL A 42 1.31 -5.49 5.98
CA VAL A 42 1.04 -4.75 4.75
C VAL A 42 0.48 -3.38 5.10
N VAL A 43 1.06 -2.32 4.54
CA VAL A 43 0.54 -0.96 4.66
C VAL A 43 -0.25 -0.62 3.38
N LEU A 44 -1.57 -0.48 3.51
CA LEU A 44 -2.47 -0.09 2.43
C LEU A 44 -2.49 1.43 2.29
N GLY A 45 -1.79 1.96 1.29
CA GLY A 45 -1.74 3.39 0.97
C GLY A 45 -2.72 3.82 -0.12
N GLY A 46 -2.54 5.05 -0.61
CA GLY A 46 -3.36 5.62 -1.69
C GLY A 46 -4.70 6.20 -1.22
N GLY A 47 -5.31 7.05 -2.06
CA GLY A 47 -6.52 7.80 -1.69
C GLY A 47 -7.73 6.91 -1.36
N ASN A 48 -7.84 5.76 -2.03
CA ASN A 48 -8.96 4.83 -1.82
C ASN A 48 -8.83 3.98 -0.55
N ALA A 49 -7.66 3.99 0.12
CA ALA A 49 -7.52 3.34 1.43
C ALA A 49 -8.46 3.94 2.50
N ARG A 50 -8.98 5.16 2.27
CA ARG A 50 -9.98 5.80 3.14
C ARG A 50 -11.29 5.03 3.27
N PHE A 51 -11.60 4.13 2.33
CA PHE A 51 -12.82 3.33 2.38
C PHE A 51 -12.77 2.20 3.41
N PHE A 52 -11.57 1.89 3.95
CA PHE A 52 -11.39 0.88 4.99
C PHE A 52 -11.34 1.57 6.36
N ASP A 53 -12.40 1.39 7.15
CA ASP A 53 -12.48 1.84 8.54
C ASP A 53 -11.71 0.93 9.49
N ALA A 54 -11.71 -0.37 9.19
CA ALA A 54 -10.95 -1.40 9.89
C ALA A 54 -10.27 -2.31 8.87
N LEU A 55 -9.12 -2.84 9.26
CA LEU A 55 -8.37 -3.83 8.49
C LEU A 55 -8.05 -5.03 9.40
N PRO A 56 -7.95 -6.24 8.85
CA PRO A 56 -7.61 -7.42 9.63
C PRO A 56 -6.17 -7.34 10.17
N GLU A 57 -5.83 -8.24 11.11
CA GLU A 57 -4.52 -8.26 11.74
C GLU A 57 -3.37 -8.35 10.73
N GLY A 58 -2.36 -7.52 10.94
CA GLY A 58 -1.18 -7.44 10.07
C GLY A 58 -1.44 -6.72 8.74
N PHE A 59 -2.52 -5.94 8.67
CA PHE A 59 -2.76 -4.92 7.65
C PHE A 59 -2.99 -3.57 8.33
N GLU A 60 -2.41 -2.52 7.79
CA GLU A 60 -2.47 -1.17 8.34
C GLU A 60 -2.86 -0.16 7.28
N ARG A 61 -3.70 0.81 7.63
CA ARG A 61 -4.03 1.91 6.72
C ARG A 61 -2.90 2.93 6.73
N GLY A 62 -2.29 3.13 5.57
CA GLY A 62 -1.26 4.14 5.38
C GLY A 62 -1.83 5.56 5.47
N ASP A 63 -1.13 6.42 6.20
CA ASP A 63 -1.43 7.86 6.22
C ASP A 63 -0.77 8.56 5.02
N ASN A 64 -1.50 9.43 4.33
CA ASN A 64 -0.98 10.16 3.17
C ASN A 64 0.24 11.04 3.52
N ARG A 65 0.37 11.46 4.79
CA ARG A 65 1.53 12.20 5.32
C ARG A 65 2.82 11.39 5.25
N ASN A 66 2.73 10.06 5.13
CA ASN A 66 3.90 9.20 4.94
C ASN A 66 4.66 9.51 3.64
N ALA A 67 4.01 10.11 2.63
CA ALA A 67 4.68 10.53 1.40
C ALA A 67 5.76 11.59 1.69
N PHE A 68 5.47 12.60 2.52
CA PHE A 68 6.44 13.62 2.91
C PHE A 68 7.59 13.03 3.72
N ARG A 69 7.27 12.16 4.68
CA ARG A 69 8.28 11.46 5.49
C ARG A 69 9.18 10.57 4.62
N GLY A 70 8.61 9.90 3.63
CA GLY A 70 9.35 9.11 2.64
C GLY A 70 10.30 9.97 1.80
N GLY A 71 9.81 11.12 1.31
CA GLY A 71 10.64 12.08 0.58
C GLY A 71 11.82 12.60 1.40
N ALA A 72 11.60 12.96 2.67
CA ALA A 72 12.68 13.36 3.57
C ALA A 72 13.70 12.23 3.79
N ARG A 73 13.23 11.00 4.01
CA ARG A 73 14.11 9.82 4.21
C ARG A 73 14.98 9.52 3.00
N LEU A 74 14.50 9.76 1.78
CA LEU A 74 15.28 9.51 0.56
C LEU A 74 16.61 10.30 0.51
N TRP A 75 16.64 11.46 1.16
CA TRP A 75 17.79 12.37 1.22
C TRP A 75 18.44 12.46 2.61
N GLU A 76 17.93 11.72 3.58
CA GLU A 76 18.45 11.77 4.95
C GLU A 76 19.86 11.17 4.98
N MET A 77 20.81 11.96 5.47
CA MET A 77 22.22 11.57 5.59
C MET A 77 22.52 11.14 7.02
N ASP A 78 23.27 10.05 7.18
CA ASP A 78 23.79 9.66 8.48
C ASP A 78 24.81 10.72 8.94
N PRO A 79 24.62 11.33 10.12
CA PRO A 79 25.44 12.47 10.54
C PRO A 79 26.88 12.08 10.84
N ARG A 80 27.16 10.80 11.16
CA ARG A 80 28.49 10.30 11.49
C ARG A 80 29.28 9.90 10.25
N THR A 81 28.61 9.32 9.27
CA THR A 81 29.27 8.74 8.09
C THR A 81 29.13 9.59 6.82
N ARG A 82 28.21 10.57 6.82
CA ARG A 82 27.85 11.40 5.65
C ARG A 82 27.42 10.56 4.43
N ARG A 83 26.90 9.36 4.66
CA ARG A 83 26.27 8.51 3.63
C ARG A 83 24.75 8.58 3.75
N LYS A 84 24.02 8.18 2.70
CA LYS A 84 22.55 8.04 2.80
C LYS A 84 22.22 7.10 3.95
N LYS A 85 21.42 7.58 4.90
CA LYS A 85 21.00 6.85 6.09
C LYS A 85 20.13 5.65 5.72
N TRP A 86 19.22 5.86 4.77
CA TRP A 86 18.33 4.82 4.27
C TRP A 86 18.82 4.30 2.93
N ARG A 87 18.95 2.98 2.83
CA ARG A 87 19.10 2.29 1.55
C ARG A 87 17.71 1.90 1.07
N VAL A 88 17.24 2.61 0.07
CA VAL A 88 16.12 2.16 -0.77
C VAL A 88 16.76 1.32 -1.87
N MET A 89 16.25 0.09 -2.07
CA MET A 89 16.84 -0.96 -2.92
C MET A 89 17.55 -0.45 -4.18
#